data_AF-A0A8E2BEY7-F1
#
_entry.id   AF-A0A8E2BEY7-F1
#
_cell.length_a   1.000
_cell.length_b   1.000
_cell.length_c   1.000
_cell.angle_alpha   90.00
_cell.angle_beta   90.00
_cell.angle_gamma   90.00
#
_symmetry.space_group_name_H-M   'P 1'
#
loop_
_entity.id
_entity.type
_entity.pdbx_description
1 polymer ?
#
loop_
_entity_poly.entity_id
_entity_poly.type
_entity_poly.pdbx_seq_one_letter_code
_entity_poly.pdbx_strand_id
1 'polypeptide(L)'
;MNKPSFTPPNWVFAPLWTVLYIVIAIIGWRCWVRDRSSNAMKWWFVQIALNFLWSPVFFGAQQPGLALVVVVAALVAVLAFIAVAWNKDRLGAVLFLPYAAWTAFATALTAGVVTMN
;
A
#
# COMPACT_ATOMS: atom_id res chain seq x y z
N MET A 1 2.40 -27.49 7.21
CA MET A 1 2.18 -27.57 5.74
C MET A 1 0.71 -27.30 5.47
N ASN A 2 0.31 -26.03 5.35
CA ASN A 2 -1.03 -25.62 4.88
C ASN A 2 -0.88 -24.20 4.35
N LYS A 3 -0.51 -24.04 3.08
CA LYS A 3 -0.61 -22.73 2.43
C LYS A 3 -2.10 -22.52 2.13
N PRO A 4 -2.71 -21.42 2.58
CA PRO A 4 -4.10 -21.14 2.24
C PRO A 4 -4.23 -21.08 0.71
N SER A 5 -5.27 -21.72 0.17
CA SER A 5 -5.55 -21.88 -1.27
C SER A 5 -5.70 -20.56 -2.05
N PHE A 6 -5.60 -19.44 -1.35
CA PHE A 6 -5.72 -18.08 -1.85
C PHE A 6 -4.38 -17.32 -1.91
N THR A 7 -3.24 -18.04 -1.98
CA THR A 7 -1.95 -17.41 -2.28
C THR A 7 -1.82 -17.26 -3.79
N PRO A 8 -1.99 -16.05 -4.37
CA PRO A 8 -1.68 -15.85 -5.77
C PRO A 8 -0.20 -16.16 -5.99
N PRO A 9 0.17 -16.64 -7.19
CA PRO A 9 1.55 -16.99 -7.47
C PRO A 9 2.50 -15.84 -7.15
N ASN A 10 3.65 -16.14 -6.52
CA ASN A 10 4.66 -15.12 -6.18
C ASN A 10 5.08 -14.26 -7.38
N TRP A 11 4.97 -14.79 -8.60
CA TRP A 11 5.28 -14.06 -9.83
C TRP A 11 4.33 -12.90 -10.13
N VAL A 12 3.09 -12.90 -9.61
CA VAL A 12 2.11 -11.82 -9.84
C VAL A 12 2.42 -10.59 -8.99
N PHE A 13 3.08 -10.78 -7.84
CA PHE A 13 3.43 -9.69 -6.94
C PHE A 13 4.36 -8.67 -7.63
N ALA A 14 5.40 -9.14 -8.33
CA ALA A 14 6.40 -8.25 -8.90
C ALA A 14 5.84 -7.31 -9.99
N PRO A 15 5.14 -7.79 -11.04
CA PRO A 15 4.54 -6.92 -12.05
C PRO A 15 3.51 -5.96 -11.47
N LEU A 16 2.70 -6.43 -10.52
CA LEU A 16 1.66 -5.59 -9.93
C LEU A 16 2.27 -4.47 -9.09
N TRP A 17 3.30 -4.76 -8.28
CA TRP A 17 4.07 -3.74 -7.56
C TRP A 17 4.69 -2.72 -8.52
N THR A 18 5.27 -3.16 -9.64
CA THR A 18 5.82 -2.25 -10.65
C THR A 18 4.75 -1.28 -11.19
N VAL A 19 3.59 -1.79 -11.58
CA VAL A 19 2.47 -0.95 -12.06
C VAL A 19 2.02 0.01 -10.96
N LEU A 20 1.87 -0.48 -9.74
CA LEU A 20 1.47 0.35 -8.60
C LEU A 20 2.48 1.45 -8.30
N TYR A 21 3.79 1.16 -8.35
CA TYR A 21 4.82 2.18 -8.15
C TYR A 21 4.79 3.26 -9.23
N ILE A 22 4.55 2.89 -10.49
CA ILE A 22 4.37 3.86 -11.58
C ILE A 22 3.14 4.75 -11.29
N VAL A 23 2.02 4.15 -10.89
CA VAL A 23 0.79 4.87 -10.54
C VAL A 23 1.02 5.81 -9.35
N ILE A 24 1.65 5.34 -8.28
CA ILE A 24 2.02 6.12 -7.10
C ILE A 24 2.92 7.30 -7.50
N ALA A 25 3.92 7.09 -8.35
CA ALA A 25 4.83 8.13 -8.83
C ALA A 25 4.10 9.21 -9.63
N ILE A 26 3.21 8.83 -10.55
CA ILE A 26 2.39 9.76 -11.34
C ILE A 26 1.51 10.62 -10.42
N ILE A 27 0.91 10.01 -9.40
CA ILE A 27 0.01 10.71 -8.47
C ILE A 27 0.81 11.64 -7.55
N GLY A 28 1.96 11.20 -7.05
CA GLY A 28 2.88 12.03 -6.29
C GLY A 28 3.32 13.25 -7.09
N TRP A 29 3.68 13.05 -8.37
CA TRP A 29 4.00 14.13 -9.29
C TRP A 29 2.85 15.12 -9.47
N ARG A 30 1.62 14.63 -9.67
CA ARG A 30 0.43 15.48 -9.80
C ARG A 30 0.16 16.29 -8.54
N CYS A 31 0.22 15.67 -7.36
CA CYS A 31 0.07 16.37 -6.08
C CYS A 31 1.17 17.41 -5.88
N TRP A 32 2.41 17.09 -6.22
CA TRP A 32 3.57 17.97 -6.10
C TRP A 32 3.47 19.21 -6.99
N VAL A 33 3.05 19.06 -8.24
CA VAL A 33 2.86 20.19 -9.17
C VAL A 33 1.75 21.12 -8.70
N ARG A 34 0.71 20.57 -8.07
CA ARG A 34 -0.46 21.34 -7.64
C ARG A 34 -0.24 22.07 -6.32
N ASP A 35 0.25 21.37 -5.31
CA ASP A 35 0.49 21.92 -3.98
C ASP A 35 1.45 21.00 -3.20
N ARG A 36 2.72 21.44 -3.14
CA ARG A 36 3.81 20.75 -2.46
C ARG A 36 3.61 20.62 -0.95
N SER A 37 2.89 21.56 -0.33
CA SER A 37 2.67 21.58 1.13
C SER A 37 1.34 20.92 1.53
N SER A 38 0.61 20.37 0.56
CA SER A 38 -0.68 19.76 0.83
C SER A 38 -0.58 18.59 1.81
N ASN A 39 -1.61 18.43 2.64
CA ASN A 39 -1.74 17.25 3.49
C ASN A 39 -1.73 15.94 2.67
N ALA A 40 -2.18 15.97 1.41
CA ALA A 40 -2.10 14.83 0.50
C ALA A 40 -0.63 14.43 0.25
N MET A 41 0.28 15.38 0.06
CA MET A 41 1.70 15.08 -0.12
C MET A 41 2.31 14.40 1.12
N LYS A 42 1.93 14.84 2.32
CA LYS A 42 2.37 14.21 3.59
C LYS A 42 1.91 12.76 3.67
N TRP A 43 0.62 12.50 3.41
CA TRP A 43 0.08 11.14 3.38
C TRP A 43 0.71 10.27 2.29
N TRP A 44 1.05 10.85 1.14
CA TRP A 44 1.78 10.16 0.07
C TRP A 44 3.19 9.74 0.50
N PHE A 45 3.93 10.59 1.23
CA PHE A 45 5.23 10.20 1.80
C PHE A 45 5.09 9.12 2.86
N VAL A 46 4.13 9.26 3.78
CA VAL A 46 3.86 8.27 4.83
C VAL A 46 3.54 6.91 4.23
N GLN A 47 2.69 6.86 3.19
CA GLN A 47 2.31 5.59 2.57
C GLN A 47 3.52 4.91 1.91
N ILE A 48 4.38 5.66 1.19
CA ILE A 48 5.61 5.10 0.59
C ILE A 48 6.56 4.57 1.67
N ALA A 49 6.74 5.30 2.76
CA ALA A 49 7.62 4.88 3.84
C ALA A 49 7.12 3.58 4.48
N LEU A 50 5.82 3.49 4.77
CA LEU A 50 5.21 2.28 5.31
C LEU A 50 5.27 1.11 4.32
N ASN A 51 5.06 1.39 3.04
CA ASN A 51 5.18 0.40 1.97
C ASN A 51 6.60 -0.18 1.90
N PHE A 52 7.62 0.68 1.95
CA PHE A 52 9.01 0.27 1.93
C PHE A 52 9.41 -0.49 3.20
N LEU A 53 8.82 -0.14 4.35
CA LEU A 53 9.06 -0.82 5.63
C LEU A 53 8.43 -2.21 5.70
N TRP A 54 7.33 -2.44 4.98
CA TRP A 54 6.63 -3.73 5.00
C TRP A 54 7.49 -4.88 4.47
N SER A 55 8.16 -4.70 3.33
CA SER A 55 9.01 -5.74 2.72
C SER A 55 10.12 -6.28 3.64
N PRO A 56 10.98 -5.44 4.27
CA PRO A 56 12.01 -5.91 5.20
C PRO A 56 11.43 -6.46 6.51
N VAL A 57 10.28 -5.98 6.99
CA VAL A 57 9.65 -6.54 8.20
C VAL A 57 9.08 -7.94 7.94
N PHE A 58 8.46 -8.14 6.77
CA PHE A 58 7.88 -9.43 6.40
C PHE A 58 8.95 -10.46 6.00
N PHE A 59 9.86 -10.10 5.09
CA PHE A 59 10.86 -11.04 4.55
C PHE A 59 12.17 -11.06 5.34
N GLY A 60 12.63 -9.90 5.84
CA GLY A 60 13.90 -9.79 6.55
C GLY A 60 13.78 -10.19 8.02
N ALA A 61 12.86 -9.55 8.75
CA ALA A 61 12.64 -9.84 10.17
C ALA A 61 11.81 -11.11 10.40
N GLN A 62 11.14 -11.64 9.36
CA GLN A 62 10.26 -12.81 9.46
C GLN A 62 9.22 -12.69 10.58
N GLN A 63 8.78 -11.47 10.89
CA GLN A 63 7.78 -11.19 11.94
C GLN A 63 6.44 -10.84 11.30
N PRO A 64 5.59 -11.84 10.99
CA PRO A 64 4.31 -11.60 10.32
C PRO A 64 3.36 -10.74 11.16
N GLY A 65 3.46 -10.79 12.49
CA GLY A 65 2.68 -9.93 13.40
C GLY A 65 3.00 -8.44 13.26
N LEU A 66 4.29 -8.07 13.20
CA LEU A 66 4.68 -6.67 12.94
C LEU A 66 4.37 -6.26 11.50
N ALA A 67 4.58 -7.15 10.54
CA ALA A 67 4.24 -6.89 9.14
C ALA A 67 2.74 -6.58 8.97
N LEU A 68 1.87 -7.23 9.75
CA LEU A 68 0.44 -6.95 9.80
C LEU A 68 0.16 -5.51 10.24
N VAL A 69 0.80 -5.07 11.32
CA VAL A 69 0.62 -3.69 11.83
C VAL A 69 1.09 -2.68 10.78
N VAL A 70 2.22 -2.93 10.13
CA VAL A 70 2.76 -2.04 9.09
C VAL A 70 1.85 -1.98 7.86
N VAL A 71 1.33 -3.11 7.39
CA VAL A 71 0.44 -3.12 6.20
C VAL A 71 -0.94 -2.52 6.50
N VAL A 72 -1.46 -2.71 7.71
CA VAL A 72 -2.69 -2.03 8.17
C VAL A 72 -2.46 -0.52 8.25
N ALA A 73 -1.34 -0.08 8.82
CA ALA A 73 -0.97 1.32 8.85
C ALA A 73 -0.82 1.90 7.43
N ALA A 74 -0.21 1.15 6.51
CA ALA A 74 -0.11 1.54 5.11
C ALA A 74 -1.50 1.70 4.48
N LEU A 75 -2.42 0.75 4.70
CA LEU A 75 -3.78 0.82 4.21
C LEU A 75 -4.51 2.07 4.73
N VAL A 76 -4.39 2.38 6.01
CA VAL A 76 -4.97 3.60 6.59
C VAL A 76 -4.38 4.85 5.96
N ALA A 77 -3.07 4.91 5.75
CA ALA A 77 -2.41 6.04 5.09
C ALA A 77 -2.89 6.24 3.64
N VAL A 78 -3.10 5.14 2.91
CA VAL A 78 -3.66 5.13 1.55
C VAL A 78 -5.10 5.64 1.53
N LEU A 79 -5.95 5.18 2.44
CA LEU A 79 -7.33 5.66 2.56
C LEU A 79 -7.39 7.13 2.97
N ALA A 80 -6.53 7.56 3.89
CA ALA A 80 -6.40 8.96 4.29
C ALA A 80 -5.97 9.84 3.11
N PHE A 81 -5.01 9.38 2.29
CA PHE A 81 -4.64 10.06 1.06
C PHE A 81 -5.84 10.22 0.12
N ILE A 82 -6.60 9.14 -0.12
CA ILE A 82 -7.80 9.17 -0.98
C ILE A 82 -8.81 10.19 -0.44
N ALA A 83 -9.10 10.19 0.85
CA ALA A 83 -10.07 11.12 1.46
C ALA A 83 -9.65 12.58 1.30
N VAL A 84 -8.37 12.88 1.53
CA VAL A 84 -7.82 14.25 1.38
C VAL A 84 -7.76 14.68 -0.08
N ALA A 85 -7.39 13.75 -0.97
CA ALA A 85 -7.28 13.99 -2.41
C ALA A 85 -8.66 14.05 -3.09
N TRP A 86 -9.71 13.43 -2.54
CA TRP A 86 -11.03 13.31 -3.19
C TRP A 86 -11.63 14.66 -3.62
N ASN A 87 -11.53 15.67 -2.77
CA ASN A 87 -12.06 17.00 -3.05
C ASN A 87 -11.12 17.86 -3.91
N LYS A 88 -9.82 17.57 -3.91
CA LYS A 88 -8.80 18.37 -4.61
C LYS A 88 -8.44 17.78 -5.97
N ASP A 89 -8.13 16.49 -6.05
CA ASP A 89 -7.78 15.73 -7.24
C ASP A 89 -8.51 14.38 -7.27
N ARG A 90 -9.75 14.37 -7.78
CA ARG A 90 -10.55 13.14 -7.96
C ARG A 90 -9.82 12.08 -8.79
N LEU A 91 -9.06 12.50 -9.79
CA LEU A 91 -8.29 11.59 -10.65
C LEU A 91 -7.20 10.87 -9.84
N GLY A 92 -6.44 11.63 -9.03
CA GLY A 92 -5.43 11.07 -8.13
C GLY A 92 -6.04 10.14 -7.07
N ALA A 93 -7.21 10.48 -6.55
CA ALA A 93 -7.93 9.64 -5.58
C ALA A 93 -8.43 8.32 -6.20
N VAL A 94 -9.00 8.37 -7.42
CA VAL A 94 -9.48 7.18 -8.13
C VAL A 94 -8.32 6.26 -8.53
N LEU A 95 -7.19 6.81 -8.98
CA LEU A 95 -6.00 6.03 -9.32
C LEU A 95 -5.36 5.36 -8.09
N PHE A 96 -5.64 5.84 -6.87
CA PHE A 96 -5.23 5.20 -5.62
C PHE A 96 -6.17 4.04 -5.20
N LEU A 97 -7.37 3.90 -5.77
CA LEU A 97 -8.30 2.80 -5.42
C LEU A 97 -7.74 1.41 -5.77
N PRO A 98 -7.14 1.16 -6.96
CA PRO A 98 -6.49 -0.11 -7.25
C PRO A 98 -5.37 -0.42 -6.26
N TYR A 99 -4.66 0.61 -5.83
CA TYR A 99 -3.60 0.47 -4.84
C TYR A 99 -4.16 0.12 -3.46
N ALA A 100 -5.22 0.79 -3.01
CA ALA A 100 -5.91 0.47 -1.75
C ALA A 100 -6.46 -0.97 -1.75
N ALA A 101 -7.05 -1.41 -2.87
CA ALA A 101 -7.52 -2.78 -3.02
C ALA A 101 -6.37 -3.79 -2.90
N TRP A 102 -5.20 -3.49 -3.50
CA TRP A 102 -4.02 -4.32 -3.35
C TRP A 102 -3.45 -4.32 -1.92
N THR A 103 -3.36 -3.16 -1.27
CA THR A 103 -2.90 -3.09 0.12
C THR A 103 -3.85 -3.85 1.04
N ALA A 104 -5.17 -3.78 0.82
CA ALA A 104 -6.14 -4.56 1.57
C ALA A 104 -5.98 -6.07 1.33
N PHE A 105 -5.70 -6.48 0.09
CA PHE A 105 -5.37 -7.86 -0.24
C PHE A 105 -4.09 -8.33 0.48
N ALA A 106 -3.03 -7.52 0.48
CA ALA A 106 -1.80 -7.80 1.20
C ALA A 106 -2.04 -7.92 2.71
N THR A 107 -2.87 -7.04 3.29
CA THR A 107 -3.31 -7.15 4.69
C THR A 107 -4.02 -8.46 4.98
N ALA A 108 -4.97 -8.86 4.14
CA ALA A 108 -5.69 -10.12 4.31
C ALA A 108 -4.75 -11.34 4.20
N LEU A 109 -3.78 -11.28 3.29
CA LEU A 109 -2.74 -12.30 3.15
C LEU A 109 -1.87 -12.40 4.41
N THR A 110 -1.35 -11.26 4.89
CA THR A 110 -0.53 -11.22 6.11
C THR A 110 -1.33 -11.65 7.34
N ALA A 111 -2.62 -11.27 7.44
CA ALA A 111 -3.51 -11.73 8.50
C ALA A 111 -3.70 -13.25 8.46
N GLY A 112 -3.94 -13.82 7.28
CA GLY A 112 -4.04 -15.26 7.09
C GLY A 112 -2.78 -16.01 7.54
N VAL A 113 -1.60 -15.47 7.21
CA VAL A 113 -0.31 -16.02 7.67
C VAL A 113 -0.19 -15.95 9.19
N VAL A 114 -0.56 -14.84 9.83
CA VAL A 114 -0.54 -14.70 11.30
C VAL A 114 -1.50 -15.67 11.98
N THR A 115 -2.70 -15.87 11.44
CA THR A 115 -3.70 -16.77 12.04
C THR A 115 -3.38 -18.25 11.87
N MET A 116 -2.53 -18.61 10.90
CA MET A 116 -2.13 -19.99 10.61
C MET A 116 -0.78 -20.38 11.22
N ASN A 117 -0.05 -19.41 11.79
CA ASN A 117 1.21 -19.62 12.52
C ASN A 117 0.93 -19.65 14.03
#